data_AF-A0AAD9PCV2-F1
#
_entry.id   AF-A0AAD9PCV2-F1
#
_cell.length_a   1.000
_cell.length_b   1.000
_cell.length_c   1.000
_cell.angle_alpha   90.00
_cell.angle_beta   90.00
_cell.angle_gamma   90.00
#
_symmetry.space_group_name_H-M   'P 1'
#
loop_
_entity.id
_entity.type
_entity.pdbx_description
1 polymer ?
#
loop_
_entity_poly.entity_id
_entity_poly.type
_entity_poly.pdbx_seq_one_letter_code
_entity_poly.pdbx_strand_id
1 'polypeptide(L)' 'MLIKEYRICMPLTVEEYKLGQLYMIAKHSHEQSEKGDGVEVVCNEPCEHPKYGKGQRTEKRIYLSR' A
#
# COMPACT_ATOMS: atom_id res chain seq x y z
N MET A 1 6.46 -18.88 -15.08
CA MET A 1 6.31 -17.60 -14.36
C MET A 1 5.80 -16.56 -15.36
N LEU A 2 4.62 -15.98 -15.14
CA LEU A 2 4.03 -15.00 -16.07
C LEU A 2 4.35 -13.59 -15.56
N ILE A 3 5.14 -12.83 -16.31
CA ILE A 3 5.48 -11.45 -15.97
C ILE A 3 4.56 -10.52 -16.77
N LYS A 4 3.95 -9.56 -16.07
CA LYS A 4 3.15 -8.49 -16.69
C LYS A 4 3.60 -7.15 -16.13
N GLU A 5 3.85 -6.20 -17.02
CA GLU A 5 4.15 -4.81 -16.67
C GLU A 5 2.91 -3.95 -16.89
N TYR A 6 2.50 -3.21 -15.87
CA TYR A 6 1.35 -2.30 -15.92
C TYR A 6 1.86 -0.85 -15.91
N ARG A 7 1.71 -0.15 -17.04
CA ARG A 7 2.05 1.27 -17.17
C ARG A 7 0.79 2.10 -16.98
N ILE A 8 0.70 2.84 -15.88
CA ILE A 8 -0.46 3.65 -15.53
C ILE A 8 -0.07 5.12 -15.67
N CYS A 9 -0.54 5.77 -16.73
CA CYS A 9 -0.35 7.21 -16.92
C CYS A 9 -1.23 7.98 -15.93
N MET A 10 -0.64 8.88 -15.17
CA MET A 10 -1.35 9.71 -14.19
C MET A 10 -1.12 11.20 -14.50
N PRO A 11 -2.14 12.06 -14.43
CA PRO A 11 -2.00 13.50 -14.60
C PRO A 11 -1.53 14.17 -13.29
N LEU A 12 -0.50 13.60 -12.66
CA LEU A 12 0.04 14.01 -11.36
C LEU A 12 1.57 14.03 -11.44
N THR A 13 2.18 14.94 -10.70
CA THR A 13 3.62 14.92 -10.42
C THR A 13 3.98 13.71 -9.54
N VAL A 14 5.27 13.37 -9.47
CA VAL A 14 5.75 12.23 -8.65
C VAL A 14 5.50 12.50 -7.17
N GLU A 15 5.64 13.75 -6.75
CA GLU A 15 5.42 14.22 -5.38
C GLU A 15 3.94 14.12 -4.98
N GLU A 16 3.03 14.57 -5.86
CA GLU A 16 1.59 14.44 -5.65
C GLU A 16 1.15 12.97 -5.60
N TYR A 17 1.69 12.13 -6.49
CA TYR A 17 1.41 10.71 -6.49
C TYR A 17 1.84 10.05 -5.16
N LYS A 18 3.03 10.40 -4.64
CA LYS A 18 3.53 9.86 -3.38
C LYS A 18 2.59 10.16 -2.20
N LEU A 19 2.08 11.39 -2.11
CA LEU A 19 1.13 11.77 -1.08
C LEU A 19 -0.24 11.12 -1.29
N GLY A 20 -0.74 11.15 -2.53
CA GLY A 20 -2.03 10.58 -2.90
C GLY A 20 -2.10 9.07 -2.66
N GLN A 21 -1.03 8.33 -2.98
CA GLN A 21 -0.95 6.90 -2.75
C GLN A 21 -1.11 6.54 -1.27
N LEU A 22 -0.42 7.25 -0.38
CA LEU A 22 -0.51 7.01 1.06
C LEU A 22 -1.91 7.31 1.61
N TYR A 23 -2.51 8.43 1.17
CA TYR A 23 -3.88 8.78 1.53
C TYR A 23 -4.88 7.72 1.07
N MET A 24 -4.79 7.28 -0.18
CA MET A 24 -5.70 6.27 -0.74
C MET A 24 -5.56 4.93 -0.03
N ILE A 25 -4.35 4.49 0.31
CA ILE A 25 -4.14 3.25 1.07
C ILE A 25 -4.79 3.35 2.45
N ALA A 26 -4.61 4.48 3.15
CA ALA A 26 -5.19 4.69 4.47
C ALA A 26 -6.72 4.71 4.42
N LYS A 27 -7.29 5.50 3.51
CA LYS A 27 -8.74 5.60 3.29
C LYS A 27 -9.36 4.27 2.91
N HIS A 28 -8.77 3.56 1.95
CA HIS A 28 -9.27 2.26 1.51
C HIS A 28 -9.17 1.21 2.61
N SER A 29 -8.07 1.19 3.39
CA SER A 29 -7.95 0.27 4.53
C SER A 29 -9.04 0.53 5.58
N HIS A 30 -9.40 1.79 5.81
CA HIS A 30 -10.50 2.17 6.71
C HIS A 30 -11.86 1.68 6.20
N GLU A 31 -12.20 1.96 4.93
CA GLU A 31 -13.47 1.54 4.31
C GLU A 31 -13.67 0.02 4.26
N GLN A 32 -12.60 -0.76 4.08
CA GLN A 32 -12.68 -2.22 4.08
C GLN A 32 -12.83 -2.79 5.49
N SER A 33 -12.19 -2.17 6.49
CA SER A 33 -12.30 -2.60 7.89
C SER A 33 -13.72 -2.46 8.44
N GLU A 34 -14.49 -1.46 7.99
CA GLU A 34 -15.89 -1.26 8.38
C GLU A 34 -16.85 -2.32 7.80
N LYS A 35 -16.47 -3.01 6.73
CA LYS A 35 -17.32 -4.00 6.04
C LYS A 35 -17.13 -5.45 6.51
N GLY A 36 -16.27 -5.70 7.50
CA GLY A 36 -16.07 -7.03 8.10
C GLY A 36 -15.17 -7.98 7.29
N ASP A 37 -14.80 -7.63 6.06
CA ASP A 37 -13.73 -8.30 5.30
C ASP A 37 -12.38 -7.69 5.72
N GLY A 38 -11.82 -8.24 6.79
CA GLY A 38 -10.74 -7.60 7.55
C GLY A 38 -9.40 -7.53 6.82
N VAL A 39 -8.89 -6.32 6.63
CA VAL A 39 -7.46 -6.11 6.40
C VAL A 39 -6.82 -5.84 7.76
N GLU A 40 -6.04 -6.79 8.26
CA GLU A 40 -5.29 -6.64 9.52
C GLU A 40 -3.88 -6.12 9.24
N VAL A 41 -3.47 -5.05 9.93
CA VAL A 41 -2.10 -4.53 9.86
C VAL A 41 -1.26 -5.20 10.95
N VAL A 42 -0.35 -6.09 10.55
CA VAL A 42 0.51 -6.87 11.45
C VAL A 42 1.75 -6.07 11.85
N CYS A 43 2.33 -5.31 10.92
CA CYS A 43 3.53 -4.52 11.14
C CYS A 43 3.48 -3.23 10.30
N ASN A 44 3.94 -2.13 10.88
CA ASN A 44 4.10 -0.84 10.20
C ASN A 44 5.25 -0.06 10.85
N GLU A 45 6.48 -0.29 10.40
CA GLU A 45 7.68 0.28 11.02
C GLU A 45 8.64 0.91 10.00
N PRO A 46 9.39 1.95 10.41
CA PRO A 46 10.47 2.48 9.59
C PRO A 46 11.51 1.39 9.31
N CYS A 47 12.04 1.35 8.10
CA CYS A 47 13.10 0.42 7.71
C CYS A 47 14.24 1.15 6.98
N GLU A 48 15.41 0.53 6.96
CA GLU A 48 16.57 1.04 6.22
C GLU A 48 17.06 -0.05 5.26
N HIS A 49 17.08 0.28 3.97
CA HIS A 49 17.54 -0.62 2.94
C HIS A 49 18.99 -0.30 2.57
N PRO A 50 19.91 -1.29 2.52
CA PRO A 50 21.34 -1.05 2.31
C PRO A 50 21.66 -0.32 1.00
N LYS A 51 20.80 -0.46 -0.02
CA LYS A 51 20.93 0.21 -1.32
C LYS A 51 20.02 1.44 -1.52
N TYR A 52 18.88 1.48 -0.83
CA TYR A 52 17.80 2.44 -1.15
C TYR A 52 17.50 3.41 0.01
N GLY A 53 18.21 3.27 1.13
CA GLY A 53 18.08 4.16 2.28
C GLY A 53 16.78 3.94 3.06
N LYS A 54 16.29 5.02 3.67
CA LYS A 54 15.12 5.00 4.56
C LYS A 54 13.83 4.67 3.79
N GLY A 55 13.01 3.80 4.37
CA GLY A 55 11.70 3.41 3.86
C GLY A 55 10.73 3.05 4.98
N GLN A 56 9.58 2.52 4.59
CA GLN A 56 8.56 2.02 5.51
C GLN A 56 8.25 0.57 5.15
N ARG A 57 8.31 -0.35 6.12
CA ARG A 57 7.87 -1.74 5.93
C ARG A 57 6.48 -1.91 6.51
N THR A 58 5.57 -2.47 5.71
CA THR A 58 4.25 -2.87 6.19
C THR A 58 3.97 -4.34 5.89
N GLU A 59 3.36 -5.04 6.84
CA GLU A 59 2.82 -6.39 6.66
C GLU A 59 1.32 -6.32 6.93
N LYS A 60 0.52 -6.82 5.98
CA LYS A 60 -0.93 -6.85 6.08
C LYS A 60 -1.46 -8.25 5.78
N ARG A 61 -2.44 -8.71 6.55
CA ARG A 61 -3.20 -9.94 6.29
C ARG A 61 -4.56 -9.55 5.74
N ILE A 62 -4.92 -10.11 4.59
CA ILE A 62 -6.21 -9.89 3.94
C ILE A 62 -7.01 -11.17 4.07
N TYR A 63 -8.11 -11.11 4.83
CA TYR A 63 -9.03 -12.23 4.98
C TYR A 63 -10.07 -12.17 3.86
N LEU A 64 -10.03 -13.15 2.94
CA LEU A 64 -11.00 -13.26 1.87
C LEU A 64 -12.20 -14.08 2.38
N SER A 65 -13.38 -13.47 2.48
CA SER A 65 -14.62 -14.22 2.63
C SER A 65 -14.91 -15.02 1.36
N ARG A 66 -15.54 -16.19 1.52
CA ARG A 66 -15.92 -17.09 0.42
C ARG A 66 -17.27 -16.73 -0.16
#